data_AF-A0A5C7GHH4-F1
#
_entry.id   AF-A0A5C7GHH4-F1
#
_cell.length_a   1.000
_cell.length_b   1.000
_cell.length_c   1.000
_cell.angle_alpha   90.00
_cell.angle_beta   90.00
_cell.angle_gamma   90.00
#
_symmetry.space_group_name_H-M   'P 1'
#
loop_
_entity.id
_entity.type
_entity.pdbx_description
1 polymer ?
#
loop_
_entity_poly.entity_id
_entity_poly.type
_entity_poly.pdbx_seq_one_letter_code
_entity_poly.pdbx_strand_id
1 'polypeptide(L)'
;MKIKNQKILKILTLGLFCITFQSSFSQIKDDCNVILKNWRAADCDNTFDPYRIKNRITGIETIDNVTIITVNFSENCCVELNPSLEFENNRLNLLPYTEYEGDYCECNCCFSISYEIYGLAQLNYETYFNGKRIEFSNEHYQVKEPTFEIYNGQEINKTNKYGFQEGIWMKFYESGEIKYLYHFPDQVLYYRSYPTWTKEFYESGALAYYNRNDSTERWFDDGQLQAWDYKYSIGDTAYKEGFALYDNHQLKKRYKEKSHIEKDTSTRHLIERTITDVFYHEEYYENGVKKYLYTMDTIFSWYNTGIIKEKEISNGRLEYNESGKLVKRIIHWSLNDTISNWNLSHSFYIEYLENGQIGTIHYVRDEVLDGGDSMAPSNHYYWKWNELGECYETPSEWTEDLPWIGFYEIKLPPTKNIRNAGQSR
;
A
#
# COMPACT_ATOMS: atom_id res chain seq x y z
N MET A 1 49.82 27.18 78.39
CA MET A 1 50.42 28.54 78.35
C MET A 1 49.36 29.49 77.81
N LYS A 2 49.09 30.65 78.46
CA LYS A 2 47.92 31.52 78.15
C LYS A 2 48.34 32.87 77.55
N ILE A 3 47.70 33.27 76.45
CA ILE A 3 47.52 34.66 75.96
C ILE A 3 46.10 34.64 75.36
N LYS A 4 45.02 35.24 75.88
CA LYS A 4 44.70 36.34 76.79
C LYS A 4 44.52 37.72 76.10
N ASN A 5 43.26 38.19 76.13
CA ASN A 5 42.77 39.58 75.93
C ASN A 5 42.76 40.12 74.48
N GLN A 6 41.89 41.08 74.10
CA GLN A 6 41.08 42.00 74.93
C GLN A 6 39.74 42.45 74.29
N LYS A 7 38.76 42.85 75.11
CA LYS A 7 37.46 43.46 74.71
C LYS A 7 37.50 45.00 74.78
N ILE A 8 36.91 45.68 73.79
CA ILE A 8 36.25 47.01 73.82
C ILE A 8 35.22 47.00 72.65
N LEU A 9 33.93 47.33 72.70
CA LEU A 9 32.96 47.78 73.72
C LEU A 9 33.05 49.22 74.26
N LYS A 10 32.32 50.17 73.63
CA LYS A 10 31.45 51.18 74.30
C LYS A 10 30.68 52.11 73.33
N ILE A 11 29.42 52.40 73.68
CA ILE A 11 28.65 53.67 73.48
C ILE A 11 28.32 54.02 72.00
N LEU A 12 27.07 54.03 71.50
CA LEU A 12 25.77 54.52 72.03
C LEU A 12 25.65 56.06 72.00
N THR A 13 25.31 56.62 70.83
CA THR A 13 24.83 58.01 70.71
C THR A 13 23.50 58.02 69.96
N LEU A 14 22.44 58.41 70.67
CA LEU A 14 21.11 58.64 70.15
C LEU A 14 21.14 59.90 69.26
N GLY A 15 20.59 59.83 68.04
CA GLY A 15 20.66 60.91 67.05
C GLY A 15 19.39 60.99 66.20
N LEU A 16 18.28 61.36 66.83
CA LEU A 16 16.98 61.51 66.17
C LEU A 16 17.02 62.70 65.21
N PHE A 17 17.06 62.45 63.90
CA PHE A 17 16.82 63.50 62.90
C PHE A 17 15.91 62.99 61.78
N CYS A 18 14.63 63.33 61.90
CA CYS A 18 13.66 63.15 60.83
C CYS A 18 13.99 64.10 59.67
N ILE A 19 14.59 63.57 58.59
CA ILE A 19 14.39 64.13 57.26
C ILE A 19 13.80 63.03 56.38
N THR A 20 12.56 63.27 55.99
CA THR A 20 11.80 62.49 55.02
C THR A 20 12.42 62.65 53.62
N PHE A 21 13.38 61.79 53.27
CA PHE A 21 13.61 61.47 51.86
C PHE A 21 12.69 60.31 51.48
N GLN A 22 11.45 60.66 51.11
CA GLN A 22 10.65 59.83 50.21
C GLN A 22 11.34 59.87 48.84
N SER A 23 12.42 59.09 48.69
CA SER A 23 12.87 58.70 47.36
C SER A 23 11.77 57.83 46.77
N SER A 24 10.97 58.42 45.88
CA SER A 24 9.92 57.73 45.15
C SER A 24 10.53 56.56 44.37
N PHE A 25 10.56 55.39 44.99
CA PHE A 25 10.32 54.17 44.24
C PHE A 25 8.88 54.27 43.75
N SER A 26 8.70 55.01 42.65
CA SER A 26 7.70 54.64 41.67
C SER A 26 7.94 53.16 41.43
N GLN A 27 7.04 52.33 41.94
CA GLN A 27 6.80 51.04 41.31
C GLN A 27 6.39 51.43 39.89
N ILE A 28 7.37 51.44 38.99
CA ILE A 28 7.14 51.25 37.58
C ILE A 28 6.58 49.84 37.55
N LYS A 29 5.26 49.79 37.71
CA LYS A 29 4.43 48.68 37.28
C LYS A 29 4.49 48.78 35.77
N ASP A 30 5.63 48.36 35.21
CA ASP A 30 5.72 48.08 33.80
C ASP A 30 4.59 47.11 33.54
N ASP A 31 3.65 47.52 32.69
CA ASP A 31 2.67 46.61 32.12
C ASP A 31 3.46 45.67 31.18
N CYS A 32 4.18 44.73 31.79
CA CYS A 32 4.80 43.57 31.16
C CYS A 32 3.69 42.63 30.67
N ASN A 33 2.89 43.14 29.75
CA ASN A 33 1.82 42.42 29.10
C ASN A 33 2.48 41.35 28.23
N VAL A 34 2.51 40.13 28.77
CA VAL A 34 2.92 38.92 28.04
C VAL A 34 1.89 38.68 26.95
N ILE A 35 2.29 38.85 25.70
CA ILE A 35 1.38 38.85 24.54
C ILE A 35 1.93 37.89 23.49
N LEU A 36 1.09 36.95 23.04
CA LEU A 36 1.35 36.17 21.83
C LEU A 36 1.28 37.12 20.62
N LYS A 37 2.42 37.31 19.94
CA LYS A 37 2.51 38.17 18.75
C LYS A 37 2.16 37.42 17.47
N ASN A 38 2.61 36.18 17.38
CA ASN A 38 2.46 35.32 16.22
C ASN A 38 2.71 33.86 16.64
N TRP A 39 2.34 32.91 15.79
CA TRP A 39 2.68 31.50 15.95
C TRP A 39 2.85 30.84 14.59
N ARG A 40 3.53 29.69 14.55
CA ARG A 40 3.65 28.85 13.36
C ARG A 40 3.64 27.38 13.76
N ALA A 41 2.78 26.58 13.13
CA ALA A 41 2.84 25.12 13.23
C ALA A 41 3.69 24.54 12.08
N ALA A 42 4.37 23.42 12.36
CA ALA A 42 4.85 22.51 11.33
C ALA A 42 3.74 21.54 10.92
N ASP A 43 3.81 21.02 9.70
CA ASP A 43 2.95 19.93 9.23
C ASP A 43 3.12 18.67 10.09
N CYS A 44 2.12 17.77 9.98
CA CYS A 44 2.09 16.48 10.65
C CYS A 44 3.36 15.63 10.37
N ASP A 45 4.16 15.37 11.41
CA ASP A 45 5.34 14.51 11.35
C ASP A 45 4.99 13.07 11.77
N ASN A 46 5.00 12.17 10.79
CA ASN A 46 4.78 10.73 10.97
C ASN A 46 6.07 9.92 11.22
N THR A 47 7.22 10.59 11.40
CA THR A 47 8.50 9.94 11.71
C THR A 47 8.50 9.32 13.12
N PHE A 48 7.78 9.93 14.06
CA PHE A 48 7.76 9.54 15.47
C PHE A 48 6.45 8.85 15.86
N ASP A 49 6.47 8.15 17.00
CA ASP A 49 5.30 7.54 17.64
C ASP A 49 4.45 8.61 18.37
N PRO A 50 3.29 9.01 17.82
CA PRO A 50 2.47 10.04 18.44
C PRO A 50 1.80 9.57 19.73
N TYR A 51 1.74 8.26 20.01
CA TYR A 51 1.14 7.72 21.24
C TYR A 51 2.15 7.64 22.39
N ARG A 52 3.45 7.79 22.10
CA ARG A 52 4.54 7.73 23.10
C ARG A 52 5.26 9.06 23.30
N ILE A 53 5.12 10.01 22.36
CA ILE A 53 5.81 11.30 22.42
C ILE A 53 5.46 12.04 23.71
N LYS A 54 6.43 12.75 24.29
CA LYS A 54 6.17 13.65 25.41
C LYS A 54 6.08 15.10 24.91
N ASN A 55 5.11 15.83 25.46
CA ASN A 55 5.00 17.27 25.27
C ASN A 55 6.25 17.92 25.87
N ARG A 56 7.01 18.66 25.06
CA ARG A 56 8.33 19.19 25.44
C ARG A 56 8.66 20.47 24.69
N ILE A 57 9.52 21.28 25.27
CA ILE A 57 10.13 22.43 24.57
C ILE A 57 11.39 21.95 23.86
N THR A 58 11.56 22.27 22.58
CA THR A 58 12.74 21.92 21.77
C THR A 58 13.58 23.15 21.39
N GLY A 59 13.03 24.36 21.53
CA GLY A 59 13.73 25.61 21.31
C GLY A 59 13.18 26.73 22.21
N ILE A 60 14.09 27.53 22.76
CA ILE A 60 13.80 28.82 23.39
C ILE A 60 14.85 29.79 22.88
N GLU A 61 14.44 30.85 22.19
CA GLU A 61 15.31 31.91 21.68
C GLU A 61 14.70 33.26 22.02
N THR A 62 15.52 34.27 22.38
CA THR A 62 15.03 35.61 22.69
C THR A 62 15.77 36.66 21.86
N ILE A 63 15.03 37.39 21.03
CA ILE A 63 15.51 38.46 20.15
C ILE A 63 14.61 39.68 20.37
N ASP A 64 15.19 40.85 20.63
CA ASP A 64 14.47 42.14 20.72
C ASP A 64 13.20 42.13 21.60
N ASN A 65 13.29 41.49 22.77
CA ASN A 65 12.20 41.28 23.75
C ASN A 65 11.03 40.38 23.28
N VAL A 66 11.19 39.68 22.16
CA VAL A 66 10.35 38.55 21.74
C VAL A 66 11.06 37.25 22.08
N THR A 67 10.38 36.37 22.80
CA THR A 67 10.82 35.01 23.10
C THR A 67 10.06 34.04 22.20
N ILE A 68 10.79 33.28 21.39
CA ILE A 68 10.28 32.22 20.53
C ILE A 68 10.39 30.91 21.31
N ILE A 69 9.26 30.25 21.58
CA ILE A 69 9.22 28.94 22.27
C ILE A 69 8.66 27.91 21.30
N THR A 70 9.43 26.86 20.97
CA THR A 70 8.99 25.75 20.12
C THR A 70 8.58 24.57 20.99
N VAL A 71 7.30 24.20 20.95
CA VAL A 71 6.70 23.07 21.68
C VAL A 71 6.36 21.95 20.72
N ASN A 72 6.87 20.75 21.00
CA ASN A 72 6.52 19.51 20.31
C ASN A 72 5.51 18.70 21.14
N PHE A 73 4.49 18.14 20.51
CA PHE A 73 3.39 17.39 21.14
C PHE A 73 2.74 16.41 20.15
N SER A 74 1.79 15.60 20.62
CA SER A 74 0.90 14.78 19.78
C SER A 74 -0.54 15.25 19.86
N GLU A 75 -1.26 15.19 18.75
CA GLU A 75 -2.71 15.47 18.71
C GLU A 75 -3.39 14.67 17.58
N ASN A 76 -4.72 14.65 17.54
CA ASN A 76 -5.47 14.12 16.41
C ASN A 76 -5.04 14.78 15.08
N CYS A 77 -4.96 14.03 13.98
CA CYS A 77 -4.51 14.58 12.70
C CYS A 77 -5.41 15.69 12.13
N CYS A 78 -6.69 15.72 12.55
CA CYS A 78 -7.73 16.58 12.00
C CYS A 78 -8.09 17.76 12.93
N VAL A 79 -7.21 18.06 13.89
CA VAL A 79 -7.33 19.23 14.76
C VAL A 79 -7.05 20.52 14.00
N GLU A 80 -7.85 21.56 14.22
CA GLU A 80 -7.53 22.92 13.80
C GLU A 80 -6.72 23.62 14.91
N LEU A 81 -5.46 23.95 14.61
CA LEU A 81 -4.58 24.62 15.56
C LEU A 81 -4.88 26.12 15.59
N ASN A 82 -5.32 26.62 16.75
CA ASN A 82 -5.56 28.05 17.03
C ASN A 82 -4.87 28.47 18.34
N PRO A 83 -3.53 28.53 18.37
CA PRO A 83 -2.78 28.60 19.61
C PRO A 83 -2.98 29.91 20.37
N SER A 84 -3.02 29.79 21.70
CA SER A 84 -3.14 30.91 22.62
C SER A 84 -2.21 30.75 23.82
N LEU A 85 -2.14 31.77 24.68
CA LEU A 85 -1.40 31.69 25.94
C LEU A 85 -2.16 32.37 27.08
N GLU A 86 -1.85 31.92 28.28
CA GLU A 86 -2.24 32.55 29.54
C GLU A 86 -0.97 32.78 30.37
N PHE A 87 -0.88 33.94 31.03
CA PHE A 87 0.25 34.24 31.93
C PHE A 87 -0.25 34.80 33.26
N GLU A 88 -0.16 33.99 34.32
CA GLU A 88 -0.57 34.38 35.67
C GLU A 88 0.38 33.77 36.70
N ASN A 89 0.70 34.47 37.80
CA ASN A 89 1.48 33.93 38.92
C ASN A 89 2.82 33.25 38.52
N ASN A 90 3.54 33.82 37.55
CA ASN A 90 4.77 33.26 36.96
C ASN A 90 4.59 31.91 36.25
N ARG A 91 3.37 31.60 35.81
CA ARG A 91 3.04 30.41 35.02
C ARG A 91 2.66 30.84 33.61
N LEU A 92 3.43 30.39 32.62
CA LEU A 92 3.10 30.53 31.20
C LEU A 92 2.38 29.25 30.74
N ASN A 93 1.07 29.31 30.52
CA ASN A 93 0.31 28.20 29.95
C ASN A 93 0.17 28.43 28.44
N LEU A 94 0.71 27.52 27.64
CA LEU A 94 0.61 27.52 26.18
C LEU A 94 -0.50 26.54 25.77
N LEU A 95 -1.38 26.97 24.87
CA LEU A 95 -2.51 26.17 24.39
C LEU A 95 -2.40 26.01 22.87
N PRO A 96 -2.55 24.80 22.31
CA PRO A 96 -2.56 24.60 20.85
C PRO A 96 -3.86 25.09 20.18
N TYR A 97 -4.94 25.21 20.96
CA TYR A 97 -6.27 25.70 20.59
C TYR A 97 -7.00 26.16 21.87
N THR A 98 -7.95 27.10 21.78
CA THR A 98 -8.76 27.57 22.92
C THR A 98 -9.89 26.60 23.27
N GLU A 99 -10.57 26.10 22.24
CA GLU A 99 -11.54 25.01 22.29
C GLU A 99 -11.14 24.02 21.19
N TYR A 100 -11.46 22.72 21.34
CA TYR A 100 -11.14 21.74 20.30
C TYR A 100 -12.10 21.92 19.13
N GLU A 101 -11.59 22.45 18.02
CA GLU A 101 -12.29 22.58 16.74
C GLU A 101 -11.64 21.62 15.73
N GLY A 102 -12.46 20.79 15.07
CA GLY A 102 -12.01 19.75 14.13
C GLY A 102 -12.83 18.47 14.22
N ASP A 103 -12.87 17.71 13.13
CA ASP A 103 -13.41 16.36 13.14
C ASP A 103 -12.48 15.40 13.89
N TYR A 104 -13.01 14.33 14.47
CA TYR A 104 -12.18 13.28 15.06
C TYR A 104 -11.88 12.21 14.00
N CYS A 105 -10.64 12.16 13.50
CA CYS A 105 -10.24 11.11 12.56
C CYS A 105 -9.40 10.01 13.23
N GLU A 106 -9.31 8.83 12.59
CA GLU A 106 -8.68 7.63 13.17
C GLU A 106 -7.13 7.67 13.14
N CYS A 107 -6.52 8.85 13.24
CA CYS A 107 -5.08 8.99 13.43
C CYS A 107 -4.71 10.13 14.37
N ASN A 108 -3.60 9.94 15.08
CA ASN A 108 -2.87 10.98 15.78
C ASN A 108 -1.56 11.25 15.03
N CYS A 109 -1.03 12.45 15.14
CA CYS A 109 0.24 12.85 14.55
C CYS A 109 1.12 13.63 15.54
N CYS A 110 2.42 13.73 15.26
CA CYS A 110 3.32 14.60 16.00
C CYS A 110 3.31 15.99 15.36
N PHE A 111 3.15 17.01 16.19
CA PHE A 111 3.11 18.41 15.80
C PHE A 111 4.18 19.23 16.53
N SER A 112 4.55 20.36 15.94
CA SER A 112 5.44 21.34 16.54
C SER A 112 4.87 22.75 16.33
N ILE A 113 4.61 23.50 17.40
CA ILE A 113 4.20 24.92 17.32
C ILE A 113 5.33 25.79 17.88
N SER A 114 5.75 26.79 17.12
CA SER A 114 6.58 27.90 17.59
C SER A 114 5.69 29.09 17.96
N TYR A 115 5.75 29.52 19.22
CA TYR A 115 5.05 30.68 19.77
C TYR A 115 5.99 31.88 19.82
N GLU A 116 5.66 33.00 19.17
CA GLU A 116 6.41 34.26 19.24
C GLU A 116 5.79 35.16 20.32
N ILE A 117 6.41 35.28 21.51
CA ILE A 117 5.81 35.89 22.70
C ILE A 117 6.58 37.12 23.15
N TYR A 118 5.93 38.28 23.22
CA TYR A 118 6.55 39.51 23.71
C TYR A 118 6.49 39.61 25.24
N GLY A 119 7.54 40.15 25.87
CA GLY A 119 7.54 40.54 27.29
C GLY A 119 8.02 39.48 28.28
N LEU A 120 8.47 38.31 27.82
CA LEU A 120 8.98 37.24 28.69
C LEU A 120 10.46 37.41 29.09
N ALA A 121 11.25 38.24 28.39
CA ALA A 121 12.72 38.22 28.44
C ALA A 121 13.36 38.51 29.81
N GLN A 122 12.60 39.11 30.75
CA GLN A 122 13.08 39.48 32.09
C GLN A 122 12.29 38.78 33.21
N LEU A 123 11.38 37.87 32.87
CA LEU A 123 10.51 37.18 33.82
C LEU A 123 11.05 35.77 34.12
N ASN A 124 11.00 35.37 35.40
CA ASN A 124 11.19 33.97 35.78
C ASN A 124 9.82 33.30 35.75
N TYR A 125 9.65 32.27 34.93
CA TYR A 125 8.37 31.56 34.78
C TYR A 125 8.56 30.06 34.56
N GLU A 126 7.52 29.30 34.87
CA GLU A 126 7.38 27.90 34.48
C GLU A 126 6.47 27.76 33.27
N THR A 127 6.86 26.94 32.30
CA THR A 127 6.06 26.67 31.10
C THR A 127 5.17 25.44 31.28
N TYR A 128 3.91 25.60 30.89
CA TYR A 128 2.90 24.55 30.83
C TYR A 128 2.35 24.49 29.40
N PHE A 129 1.90 23.32 28.98
CA PHE A 129 1.21 23.12 27.73
C PHE A 129 -0.04 22.29 27.96
N ASN A 130 -1.19 22.82 27.54
CA ASN A 130 -2.52 22.27 27.85
C ASN A 130 -2.64 21.89 29.34
N GLY A 131 -2.30 22.84 30.22
CA GLY A 131 -2.39 22.70 31.68
C GLY A 131 -1.30 21.84 32.35
N LYS A 132 -0.49 21.08 31.61
CA LYS A 132 0.58 20.21 32.15
C LYS A 132 1.96 20.88 32.04
N ARG A 133 2.78 20.81 33.10
CA ARG A 133 4.14 21.40 33.10
C ARG A 133 5.01 20.70 32.06
N ILE A 134 5.72 21.47 31.24
CA ILE A 134 6.67 20.96 30.24
C ILE A 134 8.04 21.60 30.42
N GLU A 135 9.09 20.90 29.99
CA GLU A 135 10.47 21.33 30.14
C GLU A 135 11.21 21.27 28.79
N PHE A 136 12.35 21.95 28.72
CA PHE A 136 13.27 21.81 27.60
C PHE A 136 13.84 20.40 27.54
N SER A 137 13.71 19.72 26.40
CA SER A 137 14.23 18.36 26.23
C SER A 137 14.43 17.98 24.77
N ASN A 138 15.62 17.48 24.45
CA ASN A 138 15.94 16.87 23.15
C ASN A 138 15.39 15.44 23.03
N GLU A 139 14.93 14.83 24.13
CA GLU A 139 14.39 13.48 24.16
C GLU A 139 12.94 13.47 23.65
N HIS A 140 12.64 12.72 22.58
CA HIS A 140 11.29 12.67 21.99
C HIS A 140 10.29 11.94 22.89
N TYR A 141 10.78 10.96 23.64
CA TYR A 141 9.99 10.05 24.47
C TYR A 141 10.43 10.11 25.94
N GLN A 142 9.77 9.32 26.79
CA GLN A 142 10.29 9.02 28.13
C GLN A 142 11.52 8.11 28.01
N VAL A 143 12.61 8.48 28.67
CA VAL A 143 13.84 7.69 28.73
C VAL A 143 13.69 6.58 29.77
N LYS A 144 14.18 5.39 29.45
CA LYS A 144 14.20 4.18 30.27
C LYS A 144 15.55 3.49 30.12
N GLU A 145 15.91 2.65 31.07
CA GLU A 145 17.08 1.77 30.93
C GLU A 145 16.86 0.77 29.78
N PRO A 146 17.81 0.64 28.83
CA PRO A 146 17.77 -0.38 27.79
C PRO A 146 17.72 -1.80 28.39
N THR A 147 16.96 -2.70 27.77
CA THR A 147 16.90 -4.12 28.16
C THR A 147 17.49 -5.01 27.07
N PHE A 148 18.05 -6.16 27.44
CA PHE A 148 18.48 -7.21 26.52
C PHE A 148 18.59 -8.54 27.28
N GLU A 149 18.66 -9.63 26.54
CA GLU A 149 18.97 -10.97 27.02
C GLU A 149 20.26 -11.45 26.34
N ILE A 150 20.95 -12.45 26.92
CA ILE A 150 22.16 -13.04 26.32
C ILE A 150 21.85 -14.47 25.88
N TYR A 151 22.04 -14.76 24.59
CA TYR A 151 21.90 -16.09 24.01
C TYR A 151 23.15 -16.42 23.17
N ASN A 152 23.79 -17.55 23.45
CA ASN A 152 25.05 -17.98 22.80
C ASN A 152 26.14 -16.89 22.71
N GLY A 153 26.22 -16.02 23.74
CA GLY A 153 27.19 -14.92 23.82
C GLY A 153 26.83 -13.66 23.01
N GLN A 154 25.62 -13.59 22.45
CA GLN A 154 25.11 -12.42 21.71
C GLN A 154 23.96 -11.75 22.48
N GLU A 155 23.85 -10.42 22.36
CA GLU A 155 22.67 -9.68 22.81
C GLU A 155 21.47 -9.99 21.90
N ILE A 156 20.35 -10.35 22.50
CA ILE A 156 19.06 -10.56 21.83
C ILE A 156 17.94 -9.83 22.58
N ASN A 157 16.76 -9.73 21.96
CA ASN A 157 15.55 -9.15 22.55
C ASN A 157 15.79 -7.72 23.10
N LYS A 158 16.60 -6.96 22.37
CA LYS A 158 17.10 -5.65 22.79
C LYS A 158 16.05 -4.57 22.65
N THR A 159 15.83 -3.80 23.72
CA THR A 159 15.10 -2.53 23.68
C THR A 159 16.02 -1.35 23.87
N ASN A 160 15.77 -0.27 23.16
CA ASN A 160 16.54 0.97 23.28
C ASN A 160 16.11 1.83 24.48
N LYS A 161 16.79 2.96 24.68
CA LYS A 161 16.51 3.90 25.77
C LYS A 161 15.10 4.52 25.77
N TYR A 162 14.29 4.28 24.75
CA TYR A 162 12.88 4.68 24.68
C TYR A 162 11.92 3.50 24.80
N GLY A 163 12.42 2.26 24.75
CA GLY A 163 11.65 1.02 24.74
C GLY A 163 11.09 0.65 23.36
N PHE A 164 11.81 0.94 22.27
CA PHE A 164 11.55 0.31 20.95
C PHE A 164 12.45 -0.90 20.75
N GLN A 165 12.02 -1.84 19.90
CA GLN A 165 12.74 -3.06 19.58
C GLN A 165 13.87 -2.77 18.58
N GLU A 166 15.08 -3.27 18.85
CA GLU A 166 16.26 -3.12 18.00
C GLU A 166 17.00 -4.45 17.82
N GLY A 167 17.75 -4.58 16.72
CA GLY A 167 18.60 -5.74 16.45
C GLY A 167 17.82 -7.06 16.38
N ILE A 168 18.46 -8.15 16.85
CA ILE A 168 17.91 -9.51 16.80
C ILE A 168 16.95 -9.76 17.97
N TRP A 169 15.74 -10.18 17.62
CA TRP A 169 14.74 -10.68 18.56
C TRP A 169 14.47 -12.15 18.31
N MET A 170 14.43 -12.95 19.37
CA MET A 170 14.23 -14.40 19.32
C MET A 170 13.01 -14.82 20.13
N LYS A 171 12.27 -15.80 19.61
CA LYS A 171 11.28 -16.57 20.37
C LYS A 171 11.59 -18.05 20.20
N PHE A 172 11.35 -18.82 21.24
CA PHE A 172 11.70 -20.23 21.32
C PHE A 172 10.45 -21.11 21.40
N TYR A 173 10.59 -22.38 21.03
CA TYR A 173 9.66 -23.46 21.36
C TYR A 173 9.80 -23.85 22.84
N GLU A 174 8.85 -24.64 23.36
CA GLU A 174 8.94 -25.20 24.73
C GLU A 174 10.14 -26.16 24.89
N SER A 175 10.58 -26.77 23.79
CA SER A 175 11.81 -27.57 23.68
C SER A 175 13.10 -26.75 23.80
N GLY A 176 13.02 -25.42 23.73
CA GLY A 176 14.18 -24.50 23.77
C GLY A 176 14.77 -24.16 22.40
N GLU A 177 14.35 -24.83 21.33
CA GLU A 177 14.78 -24.52 19.96
C GLU A 177 14.21 -23.17 19.48
N ILE A 178 14.93 -22.51 18.55
CA ILE A 178 14.48 -21.23 18.00
C ILE A 178 13.21 -21.45 17.15
N LYS A 179 12.17 -20.67 17.42
CA LYS A 179 10.92 -20.65 16.65
C LYS A 179 10.86 -19.47 15.68
N TYR A 180 11.16 -18.27 16.17
CA TYR A 180 11.16 -17.05 15.36
C TYR A 180 12.44 -16.25 15.58
N LEU A 181 12.96 -15.67 14.49
CA LEU A 181 13.93 -14.59 14.51
C LEU A 181 13.36 -13.37 13.79
N TYR A 182 13.44 -12.21 14.43
CA TYR A 182 13.10 -10.92 13.82
C TYR A 182 14.36 -10.04 13.87
N HIS A 183 14.58 -9.24 12.83
CA HIS A 183 15.61 -8.21 12.86
C HIS A 183 14.96 -6.85 12.70
N PHE A 184 15.07 -6.01 13.73
CA PHE A 184 14.67 -4.62 13.68
C PHE A 184 15.89 -3.75 13.32
N PRO A 185 15.69 -2.57 12.72
CA PRO A 185 16.78 -1.61 12.56
C PRO A 185 17.42 -1.26 13.91
N ASP A 186 18.63 -0.74 13.89
CA ASP A 186 19.20 -0.05 15.05
C ASP A 186 18.62 1.37 15.15
N GLN A 187 18.60 1.95 16.35
CA GLN A 187 18.17 3.32 16.64
C GLN A 187 16.73 3.66 16.18
N VAL A 188 15.80 2.73 16.42
CA VAL A 188 14.40 2.90 15.98
C VAL A 188 13.68 3.96 16.82
N LEU A 189 13.22 5.01 16.14
CA LEU A 189 12.40 6.09 16.69
C LEU A 189 10.94 6.07 16.16
N TYR A 190 10.58 5.08 15.33
CA TYR A 190 9.35 5.07 14.55
C TYR A 190 8.13 4.51 15.30
N TYR A 191 6.94 5.06 14.98
CA TYR A 191 5.63 4.62 15.48
C TYR A 191 5.40 3.10 15.40
N ARG A 192 5.86 2.47 14.31
CA ARG A 192 5.75 1.03 14.11
C ARG A 192 7.09 0.51 13.61
N SER A 193 7.90 0.02 14.54
CA SER A 193 9.10 -0.75 14.23
C SER A 193 8.69 -2.05 13.52
N TYR A 194 8.65 -2.06 12.19
CA TYR A 194 8.54 -3.31 11.44
C TYR A 194 9.93 -3.94 11.32
N PRO A 195 10.05 -5.27 11.46
CA PRO A 195 11.32 -5.94 11.26
C PRO A 195 11.70 -5.86 9.77
N THR A 196 12.97 -5.57 9.48
CA THR A 196 13.52 -5.55 8.11
C THR A 196 13.49 -6.93 7.47
N TRP A 197 13.52 -7.98 8.31
CA TRP A 197 13.30 -9.35 7.90
C TRP A 197 12.83 -10.22 9.08
N THR A 198 12.13 -11.32 8.78
CA THR A 198 11.66 -12.29 9.77
C THR A 198 11.90 -13.72 9.29
N LYS A 199 12.37 -14.60 10.18
CA LYS A 199 12.47 -16.05 9.93
C LYS A 199 11.60 -16.83 10.91
N GLU A 200 10.97 -17.89 10.44
CA GLU A 200 10.33 -18.93 11.24
C GLU A 200 11.05 -20.25 10.96
N PHE A 201 11.19 -21.07 12.00
CA PHE A 201 11.87 -22.36 11.95
C PHE A 201 10.92 -23.46 12.42
N TYR A 202 11.11 -24.66 11.89
CA TYR A 202 10.55 -25.87 12.44
C TYR A 202 11.25 -26.24 13.75
N GLU A 203 10.62 -27.09 14.57
CA GLU A 203 11.20 -27.57 15.83
C GLU A 203 12.43 -28.48 15.62
N SER A 204 12.67 -28.92 14.38
CA SER A 204 13.92 -29.56 13.91
C SER A 204 15.12 -28.61 13.80
N GLY A 205 14.88 -27.28 13.85
CA GLY A 205 15.84 -26.24 13.51
C GLY A 205 15.91 -25.90 12.01
N ALA A 206 15.19 -26.62 11.14
CA ALA A 206 15.10 -26.28 9.72
C ALA A 206 14.35 -24.95 9.52
N LEU A 207 14.75 -24.16 8.52
CA LEU A 207 14.03 -22.94 8.14
C LEU A 207 12.65 -23.33 7.58
N ALA A 208 11.59 -22.64 7.98
CA ALA A 208 10.22 -22.85 7.49
C ALA A 208 9.75 -21.68 6.62
N TYR A 209 10.07 -20.44 7.04
CA TYR A 209 9.67 -19.22 6.35
C TYR A 209 10.73 -18.13 6.49
N TYR A 210 10.95 -17.35 5.44
CA TYR A 210 11.79 -16.15 5.46
C TYR A 210 11.10 -15.02 4.71
N ASN A 211 10.94 -13.87 5.36
CA ASN A 211 10.32 -12.67 4.82
C ASN A 211 11.31 -11.51 4.85
N ARG A 212 11.35 -10.73 3.78
CA ARG A 212 12.17 -9.54 3.55
C ARG A 212 11.31 -8.51 2.81
N ASN A 213 11.72 -7.25 2.79
CA ASN A 213 11.01 -6.18 2.07
C ASN A 213 10.80 -6.48 0.56
N ASP A 214 11.70 -7.26 -0.04
CA ASP A 214 11.73 -7.61 -1.47
C ASP A 214 11.26 -9.04 -1.77
N SER A 215 11.15 -9.92 -0.77
CA SER A 215 10.99 -11.36 -1.01
C SER A 215 10.33 -12.11 0.14
N THR A 216 9.62 -13.19 -0.21
CA THR A 216 9.19 -14.22 0.74
C THR A 216 9.60 -15.60 0.24
N GLU A 217 10.00 -16.45 1.16
CA GLU A 217 10.39 -17.85 0.92
C GLU A 217 9.66 -18.75 1.93
N ARG A 218 9.24 -19.93 1.47
CA ARG A 218 8.77 -21.03 2.31
C ARG A 218 9.58 -22.27 1.99
N TRP A 219 9.85 -23.05 3.01
CA TRP A 219 10.77 -24.19 2.97
C TRP A 219 10.09 -25.40 3.59
N PHE A 220 10.39 -26.59 3.10
CA PHE A 220 10.03 -27.85 3.73
C PHE A 220 11.02 -28.16 4.87
N ASP A 221 10.61 -29.03 5.80
CA ASP A 221 11.44 -29.47 6.94
C ASP A 221 12.70 -30.25 6.51
N ASP A 222 12.69 -30.80 5.28
CA ASP A 222 13.87 -31.42 4.64
C ASP A 222 14.89 -30.40 4.09
N GLY A 223 14.59 -29.10 4.16
CA GLY A 223 15.43 -28.01 3.66
C GLY A 223 15.25 -27.68 2.16
N GLN A 224 14.30 -28.29 1.46
CA GLN A 224 13.95 -27.89 0.09
C GLN A 224 13.05 -26.65 0.06
N LEU A 225 13.34 -25.70 -0.83
CA LEU A 225 12.53 -24.49 -1.03
C LEU A 225 11.14 -24.87 -1.61
N GLN A 226 10.09 -24.74 -0.80
CA GLN A 226 8.69 -25.00 -1.15
C GLN A 226 8.11 -23.88 -2.02
N ALA A 227 8.37 -22.61 -1.71
CA ALA A 227 7.85 -21.48 -2.46
C ALA A 227 8.73 -20.24 -2.35
N TRP A 228 8.67 -19.39 -3.36
CA TRP A 228 9.40 -18.12 -3.40
C TRP A 228 8.59 -17.07 -4.20
N ASP A 229 8.54 -15.84 -3.70
CA ASP A 229 7.95 -14.65 -4.33
C ASP A 229 8.99 -13.52 -4.18
N TYR A 230 9.41 -12.90 -5.28
CA TYR A 230 10.40 -11.82 -5.32
C TYR A 230 9.88 -10.62 -6.12
N LYS A 231 10.18 -9.42 -5.60
CA LYS A 231 9.78 -8.13 -6.12
C LYS A 231 10.98 -7.21 -6.22
N TYR A 232 11.14 -6.58 -7.37
CA TYR A 232 12.17 -5.56 -7.58
C TYR A 232 11.64 -4.48 -8.53
N SER A 233 12.21 -3.27 -8.47
CA SER A 233 11.82 -2.17 -9.35
C SER A 233 13.02 -1.61 -10.11
N ILE A 234 12.78 -1.16 -11.34
CA ILE A 234 13.74 -0.45 -12.19
C ILE A 234 13.04 0.81 -12.69
N GLY A 235 13.36 1.95 -12.07
CA GLY A 235 12.57 3.19 -12.24
C GLY A 235 11.11 2.96 -11.81
N ASP A 236 10.17 3.50 -12.57
CA ASP A 236 8.72 3.39 -12.33
C ASP A 236 8.12 2.02 -12.73
N THR A 237 8.96 1.04 -13.08
CA THR A 237 8.54 -0.32 -13.44
C THR A 237 8.83 -1.27 -12.28
N ALA A 238 7.80 -1.93 -11.77
CA ALA A 238 7.92 -3.04 -10.84
C ALA A 238 7.93 -4.38 -11.58
N TYR A 239 8.67 -5.34 -11.07
CA TYR A 239 8.73 -6.71 -11.55
C TYR A 239 8.41 -7.65 -10.41
N LYS A 240 7.75 -8.76 -10.73
CA LYS A 240 7.44 -9.81 -9.77
C LYS A 240 7.65 -11.18 -10.41
N GLU A 241 8.33 -12.08 -9.71
CA GLU A 241 8.47 -13.47 -10.12
C GLU A 241 8.45 -14.42 -8.94
N GLY A 242 8.20 -15.70 -9.20
CA GLY A 242 8.13 -16.69 -8.13
C GLY A 242 7.63 -18.06 -8.58
N PHE A 243 7.66 -18.99 -7.63
CA PHE A 243 7.11 -20.34 -7.79
C PHE A 243 6.56 -20.88 -6.46
N ALA A 244 5.79 -21.96 -6.55
CA ALA A 244 5.44 -22.80 -5.40
C ALA A 244 5.39 -24.27 -5.81
N LEU A 245 5.66 -25.16 -4.87
CA LEU A 245 5.55 -26.61 -4.98
C LEU A 245 4.31 -27.13 -4.22
N TYR A 246 3.91 -28.36 -4.54
CA TYR A 246 3.05 -29.21 -3.72
C TYR A 246 3.88 -30.00 -2.70
N ASP A 247 3.23 -30.61 -1.70
CA ASP A 247 3.90 -31.38 -0.64
C ASP A 247 4.60 -32.67 -1.13
N ASN A 248 4.31 -33.10 -2.37
CA ASN A 248 5.04 -34.15 -3.08
C ASN A 248 6.22 -33.61 -3.93
N HIS A 249 6.65 -32.38 -3.63
CA HIS A 249 7.69 -31.60 -4.30
C HIS A 249 7.48 -31.31 -5.79
N GLN A 250 6.31 -31.64 -6.37
CA GLN A 250 5.96 -31.26 -7.73
C GLN A 250 5.72 -29.75 -7.84
N LEU A 251 6.08 -29.17 -8.98
CA LEU A 251 5.78 -27.76 -9.27
C LEU A 251 4.25 -27.55 -9.25
N LYS A 252 3.79 -26.57 -8.48
CA LYS A 252 2.37 -26.17 -8.37
C LYS A 252 2.07 -24.97 -9.25
N LYS A 253 2.93 -23.96 -9.20
CA LYS A 253 2.88 -22.79 -10.07
C LYS A 253 4.23 -22.12 -10.24
N ARG A 254 4.41 -21.39 -11.34
CA ARG A 254 5.47 -20.39 -11.52
C ARG A 254 4.97 -19.22 -12.36
N TYR A 255 5.49 -18.02 -12.14
CA TYR A 255 5.05 -16.83 -12.84
C TYR A 255 6.15 -15.77 -12.96
N LYS A 256 6.04 -14.90 -13.95
CA LYS A 256 6.82 -13.67 -14.10
C LYS A 256 5.96 -12.59 -14.74
N GLU A 257 5.83 -11.46 -14.06
CA GLU A 257 5.01 -10.32 -14.46
C GLU A 257 5.76 -8.99 -14.25
N LYS A 258 5.36 -7.98 -15.01
CA LYS A 258 5.87 -6.60 -14.95
C LYS A 258 4.68 -5.66 -14.77
N SER A 259 4.72 -4.77 -13.78
CA SER A 259 3.74 -3.71 -13.60
C SER A 259 4.36 -2.35 -13.86
N HIS A 260 3.65 -1.48 -14.59
CA HIS A 260 4.12 -0.13 -14.91
C HIS A 260 2.94 0.85 -14.98
N ILE A 261 3.20 2.14 -14.77
CA ILE A 261 2.18 3.20 -14.84
C ILE A 261 2.05 3.68 -16.29
N GLU A 262 0.87 3.54 -16.86
CA GLU A 262 0.47 4.21 -18.11
C GLU A 262 -0.33 5.46 -17.78
N LYS A 263 -0.07 6.56 -18.51
CA LYS A 263 -0.76 7.85 -18.33
C LYS A 263 -1.67 8.10 -19.52
N ASP A 264 -2.98 8.06 -19.29
CA ASP A 264 -3.97 8.37 -20.31
C ASP A 264 -4.03 9.89 -20.51
N THR A 265 -3.56 10.35 -21.67
CA THR A 265 -3.57 11.78 -22.07
C THR A 265 -4.76 12.14 -22.95
N SER A 266 -5.67 11.19 -23.23
CA SER A 266 -6.86 11.44 -24.07
C SER A 266 -7.95 12.22 -23.33
N THR A 267 -7.94 12.20 -22.00
CA THR A 267 -8.90 12.91 -21.15
C THR A 267 -8.30 14.20 -20.57
N ARG A 268 -9.15 15.19 -20.24
CA ARG A 268 -8.71 16.45 -19.60
C ARG A 268 -8.18 16.26 -18.16
N HIS A 269 -8.31 15.07 -17.61
CA HIS A 269 -7.77 14.67 -16.32
C HIS A 269 -6.68 13.64 -16.57
N LEU A 270 -5.52 13.79 -15.93
CA LEU A 270 -4.49 12.75 -15.96
C LEU A 270 -5.00 11.53 -15.20
N ILE A 271 -5.34 10.47 -15.92
CA ILE A 271 -5.67 9.16 -15.32
C ILE A 271 -4.42 8.29 -15.42
N GLU A 272 -3.82 8.00 -14.27
CA GLU A 272 -2.74 7.04 -14.15
C GLU A 272 -3.33 5.64 -13.90
N ARG A 273 -2.94 4.67 -14.71
CA ARG A 273 -3.36 3.27 -14.58
C ARG A 273 -2.16 2.35 -14.45
N THR A 274 -2.20 1.40 -13.53
CA THR A 274 -1.19 0.35 -13.46
C THR A 274 -1.52 -0.76 -14.44
N ILE A 275 -0.71 -0.90 -15.48
CA ILE A 275 -0.77 -2.00 -16.45
C ILE A 275 0.16 -3.12 -15.97
N THR A 276 -0.32 -4.37 -16.01
CA THR A 276 0.49 -5.56 -15.66
C THR A 276 0.63 -6.49 -16.85
N ASP A 277 1.86 -6.59 -17.36
CA ASP A 277 2.26 -7.49 -18.44
C ASP A 277 2.62 -8.86 -17.85
N VAL A 278 1.86 -9.90 -18.18
CA VAL A 278 2.16 -11.29 -17.77
C VAL A 278 3.03 -11.95 -18.84
N PHE A 279 4.34 -12.08 -18.58
CA PHE A 279 5.24 -12.82 -19.48
C PHE A 279 4.86 -14.30 -19.52
N TYR A 280 4.66 -14.88 -18.34
CA TYR A 280 4.04 -16.19 -18.18
C TYR A 280 3.44 -16.33 -16.77
N HIS A 281 2.36 -17.09 -16.69
CA HIS A 281 1.87 -17.69 -15.44
C HIS A 281 1.47 -19.13 -15.74
N GLU A 282 2.17 -20.09 -15.14
CA GLU A 282 1.92 -21.52 -15.29
C GLU A 282 1.38 -22.10 -13.98
N GLU A 283 0.27 -22.84 -14.07
CA GLU A 283 -0.21 -23.72 -13.00
C GLU A 283 -0.12 -25.18 -13.43
N TYR A 284 -0.04 -26.07 -12.44
CA TYR A 284 0.10 -27.51 -12.62
C TYR A 284 -0.85 -28.27 -11.68
N TYR A 285 -1.15 -29.51 -12.03
CA TYR A 285 -1.79 -30.50 -11.15
C TYR A 285 -0.74 -31.19 -10.27
N GLU A 286 -1.18 -31.84 -9.18
CA GLU A 286 -0.30 -32.58 -8.25
C GLU A 286 0.48 -33.74 -8.91
N ASN A 287 0.01 -34.25 -10.05
CA ASN A 287 0.72 -35.25 -10.85
C ASN A 287 1.80 -34.66 -11.79
N GLY A 288 2.11 -33.36 -11.66
CA GLY A 288 3.10 -32.65 -12.48
C GLY A 288 2.61 -32.26 -13.88
N VAL A 289 1.39 -32.63 -14.26
CA VAL A 289 0.80 -32.23 -15.55
C VAL A 289 0.44 -30.74 -15.50
N LYS A 290 0.77 -29.98 -16.55
CA LYS A 290 0.38 -28.57 -16.67
C LYS A 290 -1.14 -28.45 -16.65
N LYS A 291 -1.66 -27.42 -15.97
CA LYS A 291 -3.08 -27.12 -15.80
C LYS A 291 -3.47 -25.86 -16.57
N TYR A 292 -2.68 -24.79 -16.43
CA TYR A 292 -2.83 -23.53 -17.16
C TYR A 292 -1.48 -22.96 -17.61
N LEU A 293 -1.52 -22.17 -18.68
CA LEU A 293 -0.47 -21.25 -19.10
C LEU A 293 -1.14 -19.97 -19.61
N TYR A 294 -0.88 -18.85 -18.96
CA TYR A 294 -1.24 -17.51 -19.43
C TYR A 294 0.02 -16.83 -19.97
N THR A 295 -0.02 -16.34 -21.21
CA THR A 295 0.97 -15.40 -21.79
C THR A 295 0.28 -14.07 -22.11
N MET A 296 1.01 -13.10 -22.67
CA MET A 296 0.46 -11.80 -23.05
C MET A 296 -0.66 -11.87 -24.10
N ASP A 297 -0.71 -12.93 -24.91
CA ASP A 297 -1.53 -13.05 -26.12
C ASP A 297 -2.36 -14.35 -26.20
N THR A 298 -2.06 -15.34 -25.34
CA THR A 298 -2.57 -16.70 -25.43
C THR A 298 -2.84 -17.27 -24.04
N ILE A 299 -3.96 -17.97 -23.87
CA ILE A 299 -4.23 -18.79 -22.68
C ILE A 299 -4.39 -20.23 -23.12
N PHE A 300 -3.75 -21.15 -22.41
CA PHE A 300 -3.94 -22.59 -22.59
C PHE A 300 -4.47 -23.21 -21.29
N SER A 301 -5.39 -24.15 -21.41
CA SER A 301 -5.76 -25.06 -20.32
C SER A 301 -5.67 -26.52 -20.77
N TRP A 302 -5.41 -27.40 -19.81
CA TRP A 302 -5.23 -28.84 -20.03
C TRP A 302 -6.10 -29.65 -19.09
N TYR A 303 -6.43 -30.87 -19.50
CA TYR A 303 -6.90 -31.93 -18.61
C TYR A 303 -5.74 -32.48 -17.77
N ASN A 304 -6.05 -33.12 -16.64
CA ASN A 304 -5.06 -33.80 -15.80
C ASN A 304 -4.34 -34.98 -16.50
N THR A 305 -4.83 -35.40 -17.67
CA THR A 305 -4.21 -36.37 -18.59
C THR A 305 -3.09 -35.78 -19.45
N GLY A 306 -2.93 -34.45 -19.48
CA GLY A 306 -1.95 -33.73 -20.30
C GLY A 306 -2.44 -33.40 -21.72
N ILE A 307 -3.69 -33.72 -22.04
CA ILE A 307 -4.34 -33.31 -23.28
C ILE A 307 -4.80 -31.86 -23.13
N ILE A 308 -4.56 -31.02 -24.15
CA ILE A 308 -5.07 -29.64 -24.19
C ILE A 308 -6.59 -29.71 -24.11
N LYS A 309 -7.17 -28.95 -23.18
CA LYS A 309 -8.61 -28.72 -23.04
C LYS A 309 -9.00 -27.49 -23.85
N GLU A 310 -8.20 -26.44 -23.79
CA GLU A 310 -8.56 -25.12 -24.31
C GLU A 310 -7.34 -24.36 -24.80
N LYS A 311 -7.51 -23.59 -25.87
CA LYS A 311 -6.57 -22.56 -26.32
C LYS A 311 -7.35 -21.29 -26.67
N GLU A 312 -7.18 -20.25 -25.88
CA GLU A 312 -7.68 -18.90 -26.13
C GLU A 312 -6.58 -18.03 -26.74
N ILE A 313 -6.95 -17.17 -27.66
CA ILE A 313 -6.11 -16.18 -28.34
C ILE A 313 -6.91 -14.87 -28.46
N SER A 314 -6.24 -13.75 -28.73
CA SER A 314 -6.85 -12.41 -28.76
C SER A 314 -8.13 -12.27 -29.62
N ASN A 315 -8.34 -13.15 -30.61
CA ASN A 315 -9.49 -13.14 -31.50
C ASN A 315 -10.32 -14.44 -31.47
N GLY A 316 -10.21 -15.29 -30.44
CA GLY A 316 -11.01 -16.52 -30.39
C GLY A 316 -10.53 -17.61 -29.44
N ARG A 317 -11.18 -18.77 -29.52
CA ARG A 317 -10.96 -19.90 -28.61
C ARG A 317 -11.13 -21.25 -29.31
N LEU A 318 -10.37 -22.25 -28.90
CA LEU A 318 -10.49 -23.64 -29.34
C LEU A 318 -10.69 -24.51 -28.10
N GLU A 319 -11.73 -25.34 -28.10
CA GLU A 319 -12.02 -26.28 -27.01
C GLU A 319 -11.97 -27.71 -27.54
N TYR A 320 -11.33 -28.59 -26.78
CA TYR A 320 -11.05 -29.97 -27.11
C TYR A 320 -11.60 -30.89 -26.01
N ASN A 321 -11.98 -32.12 -26.37
CA ASN A 321 -12.37 -33.13 -25.38
C ASN A 321 -11.16 -33.92 -24.83
N GLU A 322 -11.40 -34.81 -23.87
CA GLU A 322 -10.37 -35.66 -23.25
C GLU A 322 -9.69 -36.66 -24.21
N SER A 323 -10.14 -36.79 -25.46
CA SER A 323 -9.46 -37.56 -26.52
C SER A 323 -8.58 -36.68 -27.43
N GLY A 324 -8.52 -35.38 -27.19
CA GLY A 324 -7.78 -34.40 -27.99
C GLY A 324 -8.48 -33.99 -29.29
N LYS A 325 -9.75 -34.38 -29.50
CA LYS A 325 -10.55 -33.92 -30.64
C LYS A 325 -11.08 -32.52 -30.35
N LEU A 326 -10.98 -31.62 -31.34
CA LEU A 326 -11.62 -30.31 -31.32
C LEU A 326 -13.14 -30.51 -31.27
N VAL A 327 -13.82 -29.94 -30.27
CA VAL A 327 -15.28 -29.99 -30.11
C VAL A 327 -15.94 -28.64 -30.33
N LYS A 328 -15.22 -27.53 -30.09
CA LYS A 328 -15.73 -26.19 -30.32
C LYS A 328 -14.63 -25.23 -30.77
N ARG A 329 -15.00 -24.28 -31.63
CA ARG A 329 -14.20 -23.11 -31.98
C ARG A 329 -15.04 -21.86 -31.81
N ILE A 330 -14.46 -20.83 -31.22
CA ILE A 330 -15.03 -19.49 -31.12
C ILE A 330 -14.09 -18.55 -31.89
N ILE A 331 -14.64 -17.63 -32.67
CA ILE A 331 -13.88 -16.58 -33.37
C ILE A 331 -14.57 -15.26 -33.12
N HIS A 332 -13.83 -14.25 -32.66
CA HIS A 332 -14.31 -12.90 -32.42
C HIS A 332 -13.57 -11.92 -33.33
N TRP A 333 -14.30 -11.00 -33.93
CA TRP A 333 -13.71 -9.86 -34.64
C TRP A 333 -14.66 -8.67 -34.53
N SER A 334 -14.17 -7.49 -34.85
CA SER A 334 -15.02 -6.31 -34.95
C SER A 334 -14.87 -5.65 -36.32
N LEU A 335 -15.93 -5.02 -36.80
CA LEU A 335 -15.95 -4.25 -38.04
C LEU A 335 -16.28 -2.79 -37.72
N ASN A 336 -15.37 -1.90 -38.09
CA ASN A 336 -15.66 -0.46 -38.07
C ASN A 336 -16.57 -0.14 -39.26
N ASP A 337 -17.83 0.20 -38.98
CA ASP A 337 -18.69 0.79 -39.99
C ASP A 337 -18.26 2.25 -40.24
N THR A 338 -17.80 2.51 -41.45
CA THR A 338 -17.31 3.82 -41.89
C THR A 338 -18.42 4.87 -42.02
N ILE A 339 -19.69 4.46 -42.05
CA ILE A 339 -20.84 5.36 -42.17
C ILE A 339 -21.29 5.86 -40.79
N SER A 340 -21.40 4.96 -39.81
CA SER A 340 -21.94 5.26 -38.48
C SER A 340 -20.89 5.46 -37.38
N ASN A 341 -19.61 5.14 -37.64
CA ASN A 341 -18.53 5.04 -36.64
C ASN A 341 -18.78 4.02 -35.51
N TRP A 342 -19.78 3.13 -35.64
CA TRP A 342 -19.92 1.99 -34.73
C TRP A 342 -18.84 0.93 -35.02
N ASN A 343 -18.28 0.36 -33.96
CA ASN A 343 -17.42 -0.80 -34.03
C ASN A 343 -18.28 -2.04 -33.73
N LEU A 344 -18.85 -2.64 -34.78
CA LEU A 344 -19.80 -3.74 -34.68
C LEU A 344 -19.08 -5.01 -34.22
N SER A 345 -19.58 -5.67 -33.18
CA SER A 345 -19.02 -6.93 -32.70
C SER A 345 -19.56 -8.10 -33.52
N HIS A 346 -18.67 -9.04 -33.85
CA HIS A 346 -19.00 -10.26 -34.58
C HIS A 346 -18.39 -11.47 -33.90
N SER A 347 -19.14 -12.57 -33.84
CA SER A 347 -18.71 -13.82 -33.21
C SER A 347 -19.23 -15.05 -33.94
N PHE A 348 -18.35 -16.00 -34.22
CA PHE A 348 -18.73 -17.38 -34.56
C PHE A 348 -18.57 -18.29 -33.36
N TYR A 349 -19.55 -19.16 -33.14
CA TYR A 349 -19.48 -20.33 -32.27
C TYR A 349 -19.73 -21.56 -33.13
N ILE A 350 -18.70 -22.39 -33.31
CA ILE A 350 -18.68 -23.54 -34.22
C ILE A 350 -18.54 -24.79 -33.37
N GLU A 351 -19.48 -25.71 -33.48
CA GLU A 351 -19.48 -26.98 -32.74
C GLU A 351 -19.23 -28.14 -33.71
N TYR A 352 -18.43 -29.10 -33.27
CA TYR A 352 -17.98 -30.23 -34.08
C TYR A 352 -18.59 -31.54 -33.58
N LEU A 353 -18.99 -32.40 -34.52
CA LEU A 353 -19.48 -33.75 -34.28
C LEU A 353 -18.32 -34.69 -33.89
N GLU A 354 -18.62 -35.87 -33.32
CA GLU A 354 -17.58 -36.83 -32.90
C GLU A 354 -16.67 -37.32 -34.06
N ASN A 355 -17.17 -37.27 -35.29
CA ASN A 355 -16.42 -37.60 -36.51
C ASN A 355 -15.46 -36.47 -36.97
N GLY A 356 -15.46 -35.31 -36.30
CA GLY A 356 -14.65 -34.13 -36.60
C GLY A 356 -15.22 -33.19 -37.66
N GLN A 357 -16.42 -33.45 -38.19
CA GLN A 357 -17.14 -32.53 -39.06
C GLN A 357 -17.81 -31.41 -38.26
N ILE A 358 -18.10 -30.28 -38.90
CA ILE A 358 -18.91 -29.21 -38.31
C ILE A 358 -20.35 -29.72 -38.15
N GLY A 359 -20.89 -29.62 -36.93
CA GLY A 359 -22.29 -29.91 -36.61
C GLY A 359 -23.14 -28.64 -36.57
N THR A 360 -22.63 -27.56 -35.97
CA THR A 360 -23.33 -26.27 -35.85
C THR A 360 -22.39 -25.12 -36.18
N ILE A 361 -22.89 -24.09 -36.87
CA ILE A 361 -22.34 -22.74 -36.84
C ILE A 361 -23.42 -21.81 -36.30
N HIS A 362 -23.13 -21.15 -35.18
CA HIS A 362 -23.91 -20.07 -34.61
C HIS A 362 -23.13 -18.77 -34.80
N TYR A 363 -23.67 -17.88 -35.62
CA TYR A 363 -23.12 -16.56 -35.88
C TYR A 363 -23.89 -15.52 -35.06
N VAL A 364 -23.16 -14.58 -34.48
CA VAL A 364 -23.70 -13.46 -33.73
C VAL A 364 -23.07 -12.19 -34.27
N ARG A 365 -23.88 -11.18 -34.61
CA ARG A 365 -23.39 -9.85 -34.97
C ARG A 365 -24.25 -8.74 -34.38
N ASP A 366 -23.64 -7.60 -34.13
CA ASP A 366 -24.38 -6.35 -33.98
C ASP A 366 -24.81 -5.83 -35.36
N GLU A 367 -26.00 -5.24 -35.44
CA GLU A 367 -26.53 -4.64 -36.67
C GLU A 367 -26.95 -3.18 -36.44
N VAL A 368 -26.73 -2.34 -37.45
CA VAL A 368 -27.22 -0.97 -37.46
C VAL A 368 -28.68 -0.98 -37.93
N LEU A 369 -29.57 -0.39 -37.13
CA LEU A 369 -30.99 -0.27 -37.48
C LEU A 369 -31.21 0.84 -38.51
N ASP A 370 -32.30 0.71 -39.29
CA ASP A 370 -32.70 1.70 -40.29
C ASP A 370 -32.72 3.13 -39.70
N GLY A 371 -31.85 3.98 -40.24
CA GLY A 371 -31.62 5.36 -39.77
C GLY A 371 -30.24 5.63 -39.18
N GLY A 372 -29.41 4.61 -38.90
CA GLY A 372 -28.00 4.78 -38.50
C GLY A 372 -27.77 5.16 -37.02
N ASP A 373 -28.76 5.81 -36.39
CA ASP A 373 -28.69 6.33 -35.02
C ASP A 373 -28.88 5.27 -33.91
N SER A 374 -29.12 4.00 -34.26
CA SER A 374 -29.33 2.93 -33.27
C SER A 374 -28.81 1.57 -33.73
N MET A 375 -28.47 0.73 -32.76
CA MET A 375 -27.86 -0.59 -32.96
C MET A 375 -28.75 -1.67 -32.33
N ALA A 376 -29.00 -2.75 -33.06
CA ALA A 376 -29.53 -3.99 -32.53
C ALA A 376 -28.36 -4.89 -32.12
N PRO A 377 -28.05 -5.02 -30.82
CA PRO A 377 -26.94 -5.86 -30.38
C PRO A 377 -27.28 -7.35 -30.55
N SER A 378 -26.28 -8.14 -30.93
CA SER A 378 -26.33 -9.61 -30.85
C SER A 378 -27.46 -10.32 -31.64
N ASN A 379 -27.69 -9.95 -32.90
CA ASN A 379 -28.52 -10.75 -33.80
C ASN A 379 -27.89 -12.12 -34.07
N HIS A 380 -28.70 -13.19 -34.04
CA HIS A 380 -28.24 -14.58 -34.01
C HIS A 380 -28.71 -15.39 -35.22
N TYR A 381 -27.77 -16.11 -35.86
CA TYR A 381 -28.03 -16.95 -37.03
C TYR A 381 -27.45 -18.35 -36.83
N TYR A 382 -28.18 -19.39 -37.24
CA TYR A 382 -27.80 -20.79 -37.03
C TYR A 382 -27.82 -21.58 -38.33
N TRP A 383 -26.78 -22.39 -38.53
CA TRP A 383 -26.72 -23.42 -39.55
C TRP A 383 -26.35 -24.75 -38.88
N LYS A 384 -27.02 -25.84 -39.27
CA LYS A 384 -26.77 -27.18 -38.70
C LYS A 384 -26.61 -28.25 -39.77
N TRP A 385 -25.73 -29.21 -39.48
CA TRP A 385 -25.36 -30.34 -40.33
C TRP A 385 -25.51 -31.67 -39.58
N ASN A 386 -25.88 -32.72 -40.30
CA ASN A 386 -25.91 -34.09 -39.76
C ASN A 386 -24.53 -34.79 -39.90
N GLU A 387 -24.40 -36.00 -39.37
CA GLU A 387 -23.18 -36.82 -39.45
C GLU A 387 -22.75 -37.23 -40.87
N LEU A 388 -23.63 -37.05 -41.86
CA LEU A 388 -23.34 -37.27 -43.28
C LEU A 388 -22.77 -35.99 -43.96
N GLY A 389 -22.68 -34.88 -43.21
CA GLY A 389 -22.27 -33.58 -43.72
C GLY A 389 -23.37 -32.84 -44.49
N GLU A 390 -24.64 -33.22 -44.35
CA GLU A 390 -25.77 -32.57 -45.01
C GLU A 390 -26.34 -31.46 -44.12
N CYS A 391 -26.42 -30.25 -44.65
CA CYS A 391 -27.05 -29.11 -43.97
C CYS A 391 -28.57 -29.29 -43.96
N TYR A 392 -29.19 -29.27 -42.77
CA TYR A 392 -30.62 -29.48 -42.58
C TYR A 392 -31.35 -28.28 -41.95
N GLU A 393 -30.61 -27.30 -41.43
CA GLU A 393 -31.15 -26.08 -40.85
C GLU A 393 -30.32 -24.88 -41.31
N THR A 394 -30.99 -23.83 -41.78
CA THR A 394 -30.41 -22.56 -42.24
C THR A 394 -31.31 -21.41 -41.80
N PRO A 395 -30.79 -20.20 -41.54
CA PRO A 395 -31.63 -19.07 -41.14
C PRO A 395 -32.49 -18.62 -42.32
N SER A 396 -33.80 -18.56 -42.14
CA SER A 396 -34.75 -18.16 -43.21
C SER A 396 -34.61 -16.70 -43.65
N GLU A 397 -34.00 -15.87 -42.81
CA GLU A 397 -33.85 -14.43 -43.00
C GLU A 397 -32.48 -14.05 -43.59
N TRP A 398 -31.55 -15.01 -43.73
CA TRP A 398 -30.21 -14.75 -44.24
C TRP A 398 -30.20 -14.61 -45.76
N THR A 399 -29.87 -13.41 -46.26
CA THR A 399 -29.86 -13.06 -47.70
C THR A 399 -28.48 -12.70 -48.25
N GLU A 400 -27.49 -12.54 -47.37
CA GLU A 400 -26.10 -12.19 -47.70
C GLU A 400 -25.25 -13.41 -48.11
N ASP A 401 -24.03 -13.15 -48.59
CA ASP A 401 -23.01 -14.18 -48.72
C ASP A 401 -22.70 -14.86 -47.37
N LEU A 402 -22.25 -16.12 -47.39
CA LEU A 402 -22.00 -16.86 -46.15
C LEU A 402 -20.86 -16.19 -45.36
N PRO A 403 -21.08 -15.84 -44.07
CA PRO A 403 -20.20 -14.91 -43.35
C PRO A 403 -18.80 -15.51 -43.07
N TRP A 404 -18.64 -16.83 -43.19
CA TRP A 404 -17.36 -17.52 -43.02
C TRP A 404 -16.52 -17.67 -44.31
N ILE A 405 -16.93 -17.12 -45.47
CA ILE A 405 -16.18 -17.25 -46.74
C ILE A 405 -14.73 -16.74 -46.62
N GLY A 406 -14.45 -15.73 -45.79
CA GLY A 406 -13.09 -15.24 -45.53
C GLY A 406 -12.25 -16.11 -44.59
N PHE A 407 -12.85 -17.09 -43.91
CA PHE A 407 -12.21 -17.86 -42.84
C PHE A 407 -11.79 -19.25 -43.36
N TYR A 408 -10.61 -19.29 -44.00
CA TYR A 408 -10.00 -20.51 -44.57
C TYR A 408 -9.85 -21.69 -43.59
N GLU A 409 -9.92 -21.41 -42.29
CA GLU A 409 -9.90 -22.41 -41.22
C GLU A 409 -11.23 -23.14 -41.01
N ILE A 410 -12.34 -22.59 -41.52
CA ILE A 410 -13.70 -23.16 -41.44
C ILE A 410 -13.93 -24.03 -42.68
N LYS A 411 -13.50 -25.29 -42.59
CA LYS A 411 -13.68 -26.27 -43.65
C LYS A 411 -15.06 -26.93 -43.54
N LEU A 412 -16.02 -26.42 -44.31
CA LEU A 412 -17.34 -27.06 -44.44
C LEU A 412 -17.22 -28.49 -45.00
N PRO A 413 -18.17 -29.39 -44.66
CA PRO A 413 -18.37 -30.62 -45.43
C PRO A 413 -18.65 -30.30 -46.91
N PRO A 414 -18.37 -31.23 -47.85
CA PRO A 414 -18.72 -31.07 -49.26
C PRO A 414 -20.25 -31.16 -49.47
N THR A 415 -20.97 -30.10 -49.09
CA THR A 415 -22.42 -30.00 -49.19
C THR A 415 -22.90 -29.81 -50.62
N LYS A 416 -23.83 -30.65 -51.07
CA LYS A 416 -24.47 -30.51 -52.40
C LYS A 416 -25.48 -29.35 -52.51
N ASN A 417 -25.96 -28.80 -51.40
CA ASN A 417 -27.23 -28.03 -51.38
C ASN A 417 -27.21 -26.66 -50.66
N ILE A 418 -26.08 -26.19 -50.11
CA ILE A 418 -26.05 -24.80 -49.62
C ILE A 418 -25.99 -23.88 -50.85
N ARG A 419 -27.14 -23.31 -51.23
CA ARG A 419 -27.21 -22.31 -52.30
C ARG A 419 -26.65 -20.99 -51.77
N ASN A 420 -25.53 -20.54 -52.31
CA ASN A 420 -25.14 -19.13 -52.19
C ASN A 420 -26.23 -18.28 -52.85
N ALA A 421 -26.86 -17.38 -52.10
CA ALA A 421 -27.91 -16.50 -52.60
C ALA A 421 -27.42 -15.60 -53.76
N GLY A 422 -26.11 -15.33 -53.83
CA GLY A 422 -25.48 -14.55 -54.90
C GLY A 422 -25.11 -15.29 -56.20
N GLN A 423 -25.23 -16.62 -56.31
CA GLN A 423 -24.88 -17.33 -57.56
C GLN A 423 -26.07 -17.51 -58.52
N SER A 424 -26.68 -16.39 -58.92
CA SER A 424 -27.60 -16.32 -60.06
C SER A 424 -27.21 -15.22 -61.05
N ARG A 425 -26.11 -15.49 -61.77
CA ARG A 425 -25.55 -14.76 -62.94
C ARG A 425 -25.04 -13.33 -62.74
#